data_AF-X6M7T0-F1
#
_entry.id   AF-X6M7T0-F1
#
_cell.length_a   1.000
_cell.length_b   1.000
_cell.length_c   1.000
_cell.angle_alpha   90.00
_cell.angle_beta   90.00
_cell.angle_gamma   90.00
#
_symmetry.space_group_name_H-M   'P 1'
#
loop_
_entity.id
_entity.type
_entity.pdbx_description
1 polymer ?
#
loop_
_entity_poly.entity_id
_entity_poly.type
_entity_poly.pdbx_seq_one_letter_code
_entity_poly.pdbx_strand_id
1 'polypeptide(L)'
;MTYKTTKLTATDVFLTGLNVVYLSAFSSLYTQIPGLFGENGILPVHRRMSEHQKPCFEMSLKELYKEASLFCVSHDLKLTPSSTMELFCVLGMAASIANIASEKMRITWGFFTHALLWLLYLSIFNIGNEVFLSFQWDILLLEVGFLSIFINAFQGQYSTNNSIFF
;
A
#
# COMPACT_ATOMS: atom_id res chain seq x y z
N MET A 1 30.20 -7.33 22.97
CA MET A 1 29.87 -7.06 21.55
C MET A 1 29.23 -8.33 21.01
N THR A 2 27.92 -8.48 21.21
CA THR A 2 27.21 -9.75 20.99
C THR A 2 26.69 -9.76 19.57
N TYR A 3 27.30 -10.57 18.71
CA TYR A 3 26.82 -10.81 17.35
C TYR A 3 25.47 -11.53 17.45
N LYS A 4 24.36 -10.78 17.37
CA LYS A 4 23.05 -11.36 17.08
C LYS A 4 23.11 -11.79 15.62
N THR A 5 23.47 -13.04 15.38
CA THR A 5 23.24 -13.69 14.08
C THR A 5 21.74 -13.68 13.84
N THR A 6 21.26 -12.72 13.03
CA THR A 6 19.90 -12.69 12.52
C THR A 6 19.70 -13.98 11.74
N LYS A 7 18.97 -14.95 12.28
CA LYS A 7 18.54 -16.12 11.51
C LYS A 7 17.57 -15.60 10.46
N LEU A 8 18.03 -15.40 9.22
CA LEU A 8 17.15 -15.09 8.09
C LEU A 8 16.22 -16.29 7.87
N THR A 9 14.95 -16.12 8.22
CA THR A 9 13.92 -17.11 7.92
C THR A 9 13.45 -16.94 6.49
N ALA A 10 12.89 -18.00 5.88
CA ALA A 10 12.27 -17.90 4.56
C ALA A 10 11.17 -16.82 4.52
N THR A 11 10.44 -16.65 5.63
CA THR A 11 9.44 -15.60 5.81
C THR A 11 10.05 -14.21 5.73
N ASP A 12 11.19 -13.97 6.37
CA ASP A 12 11.86 -12.67 6.31
C ASP A 12 12.33 -12.31 4.90
N VAL A 13 12.89 -13.29 4.18
CA VAL A 13 13.31 -13.11 2.79
C VAL A 13 12.10 -12.79 1.91
N PHE A 14 11.01 -13.54 2.07
CA PHE A 14 9.77 -13.33 1.34
C PHE A 14 9.18 -11.95 1.59
N LEU A 15 9.00 -11.55 2.85
CA LEU A 15 8.42 -10.25 3.21
C LEU A 15 9.31 -9.09 2.76
N THR A 16 10.64 -9.24 2.87
CA THR A 16 11.57 -8.22 2.36
C THR A 16 11.47 -8.11 0.84
N GLY A 17 11.44 -9.23 0.13
CA GLY A 17 11.23 -9.27 -1.32
C GLY A 17 9.91 -8.61 -1.73
N LEU A 18 8.83 -8.87 -1.00
CA LEU A 18 7.54 -8.24 -1.25
C LEU A 18 7.59 -6.71 -1.07
N ASN A 19 8.31 -6.21 -0.06
CA ASN A 19 8.52 -4.77 0.11
C ASN A 19 9.32 -4.15 -1.06
N VAL A 20 10.29 -4.88 -1.62
CA VAL A 20 11.02 -4.44 -2.82
C VAL A 20 10.09 -4.39 -4.05
N VAL A 21 9.20 -5.37 -4.19
CA VAL A 21 8.17 -5.37 -5.25
C VAL A 21 7.23 -4.18 -5.09
N TYR A 22 6.70 -3.93 -3.89
CA TYR A 22 5.87 -2.74 -3.61
C TYR A 22 6.60 -1.44 -3.93
N LEU A 23 7.86 -1.31 -3.48
CA LEU A 23 8.68 -0.13 -3.78
C LEU A 23 8.80 0.08 -5.31
N SER A 24 9.11 -0.98 -6.04
CA SER A 24 9.23 -0.94 -7.51
C SER A 24 7.92 -0.57 -8.18
N ALA A 25 6.80 -1.13 -7.72
CA ALA A 25 5.46 -0.85 -8.25
C ALA A 25 5.05 0.60 -8.00
N PHE A 26 5.20 1.11 -6.76
CA PHE A 26 4.87 2.49 -6.44
C PHE A 26 5.78 3.50 -7.15
N SER A 27 7.09 3.21 -7.28
CA SER A 27 8.01 4.06 -8.05
C SER A 27 7.64 4.10 -9.53
N SER A 28 7.30 2.95 -10.11
CA SER A 28 6.85 2.85 -11.50
C SER A 28 5.58 3.67 -11.72
N LEU A 29 4.57 3.48 -10.86
CA LEU A 29 3.31 4.21 -10.93
C LEU A 29 3.48 5.72 -10.73
N TYR A 30 4.34 6.15 -9.80
CA TYR A 30 4.60 7.57 -9.54
C TYR A 30 5.00 8.32 -10.82
N THR A 31 5.86 7.74 -11.64
CA THR A 31 6.28 8.36 -12.90
C THR A 31 5.18 8.38 -13.97
N GLN A 32 4.21 7.46 -13.89
CA GLN A 32 3.13 7.32 -14.87
C GLN A 32 1.90 8.16 -14.53
N ILE A 33 1.65 8.46 -13.24
CA ILE A 33 0.46 9.17 -12.79
C ILE A 33 0.26 10.53 -13.50
N PRO A 34 1.26 11.41 -13.64
CA PRO A 34 1.07 12.70 -14.31
C PRO A 34 0.63 12.55 -15.77
N GLY A 35 1.18 11.56 -16.47
CA GLY A 35 0.88 11.31 -17.89
C GLY A 35 -0.43 10.55 -18.12
N LEU A 36 -0.83 9.71 -17.17
CA LEU A 36 -2.01 8.86 -17.31
C LEU A 36 -3.26 9.51 -16.71
N PHE A 37 -3.16 10.02 -15.48
CA PHE A 37 -4.29 10.43 -14.64
C PHE A 37 -4.35 11.94 -14.36
N GLY A 38 -3.31 12.69 -14.77
CA GLY A 38 -3.28 14.14 -14.66
C GLY A 38 -4.36 14.86 -15.47
N GLU A 39 -4.45 16.18 -15.32
CA GLU A 39 -5.46 17.00 -16.02
C GLU A 39 -5.38 16.90 -17.54
N ASN A 40 -4.16 16.79 -18.08
CA ASN A 40 -3.87 16.55 -19.50
C ASN A 40 -3.54 15.09 -19.79
N GLY A 41 -3.85 14.18 -18.87
CA GLY A 41 -3.55 12.76 -18.98
C GLY A 41 -4.46 12.05 -19.99
N ILE A 42 -4.04 10.85 -20.40
CA ILE A 42 -4.81 10.00 -21.32
C ILE A 42 -6.20 9.66 -20.74
N LEU A 43 -6.29 9.53 -19.42
CA LEU A 43 -7.51 9.20 -18.70
C LEU A 43 -7.72 10.13 -17.50
N PRO A 44 -8.31 11.32 -17.72
CA PRO A 44 -8.41 12.33 -16.68
C PRO A 44 -9.35 11.89 -15.56
N VAL A 45 -8.78 11.61 -14.38
CA VAL A 45 -9.52 11.10 -13.20
C VAL A 45 -10.54 12.10 -12.68
N HIS A 46 -10.30 13.40 -12.91
CA HIS A 46 -11.22 14.46 -12.49
C HIS A 46 -12.64 14.26 -13.05
N ARG A 47 -12.80 13.70 -14.26
CA ARG A 47 -14.14 13.47 -14.84
C ARG A 47 -14.91 12.33 -14.17
N ARG A 48 -14.21 11.37 -13.53
CA ARG A 48 -14.87 10.27 -12.80
C ARG A 48 -15.27 10.65 -11.38
N MET A 49 -14.50 11.52 -10.71
CA MET A 49 -14.73 11.88 -9.31
C MET A 49 -15.50 13.19 -9.10
N SER A 50 -15.66 14.00 -10.15
CA SER A 50 -16.23 15.36 -10.09
C SER A 50 -17.68 15.44 -9.62
N GLU A 51 -18.43 14.34 -9.48
CA GLU A 51 -19.87 14.46 -9.29
C GLU A 51 -20.37 14.18 -7.87
N HIS A 52 -19.68 13.41 -7.00
CA HIS A 52 -20.29 12.97 -5.72
C HIS A 52 -19.32 12.72 -4.54
N GLN A 53 -18.14 13.36 -4.44
CA GLN A 53 -17.26 13.14 -3.28
C GLN A 53 -17.82 13.78 -2.00
N LYS A 54 -18.20 12.94 -1.03
CA LYS A 54 -18.52 13.33 0.36
C LYS A 54 -17.26 13.35 1.22
N PRO A 55 -17.19 14.18 2.29
CA PRO A 55 -16.09 14.13 3.25
C PRO A 55 -16.00 12.74 3.91
N CYS A 56 -14.78 12.30 4.24
CA CYS A 56 -14.54 10.92 4.68
C CYS A 56 -15.34 10.53 5.93
N PHE A 57 -15.59 11.50 6.79
CA PHE A 57 -16.35 11.33 8.02
C PHE A 57 -17.85 11.05 7.81
N GLU A 58 -18.43 11.47 6.68
CA GLU A 58 -19.86 11.28 6.37
C GLU A 58 -20.14 10.04 5.51
N MET A 59 -19.08 9.32 5.11
CA MET A 59 -19.20 8.18 4.18
C MET A 59 -19.65 6.92 4.93
N SER A 60 -20.73 6.30 4.47
CA SER A 60 -21.18 5.00 5.00
C SER A 60 -20.18 3.90 4.63
N LEU A 61 -20.01 2.87 5.47
CA LEU A 61 -19.17 1.69 5.17
C LEU A 61 -19.52 1.05 3.81
N LYS A 62 -20.79 1.14 3.40
CA LYS A 62 -21.26 0.62 2.11
C LYS A 62 -20.81 1.47 0.92
N GLU A 63 -20.66 2.78 1.11
CA GLU A 63 -20.12 3.70 0.10
C GLU A 63 -18.60 3.59 0.03
N LEU A 64 -17.93 3.49 1.19
CA LEU A 64 -16.48 3.24 1.27
C LEU A 64 -16.09 1.91 0.60
N TYR A 65 -16.91 0.87 0.75
CA TYR A 65 -16.70 -0.40 0.07
C TYR A 65 -17.00 -0.34 -1.43
N LYS A 66 -17.97 0.48 -1.85
CA LYS A 66 -18.38 0.58 -3.26
C LYS A 66 -17.41 1.42 -4.09
N GLU A 67 -16.81 2.43 -3.49
CA GLU A 67 -15.73 3.23 -4.10
C GLU A 67 -14.34 2.66 -3.81
N ALA A 68 -14.24 1.76 -2.81
CA ALA A 68 -13.08 0.97 -2.40
C ALA A 68 -11.73 1.73 -2.41
N SER A 69 -11.76 3.03 -2.13
CA SER A 69 -10.60 3.89 -2.25
C SER A 69 -10.58 4.91 -1.12
N LEU A 70 -9.39 5.15 -0.56
CA LEU A 70 -9.15 6.22 0.43
C LEU A 70 -9.25 7.62 -0.18
N PHE A 71 -9.91 7.76 -1.33
CA PHE A 71 -10.02 9.02 -2.06
C PHE A 71 -10.93 10.05 -1.39
N CYS A 72 -11.69 9.66 -0.37
CA CYS A 72 -12.29 10.63 0.55
C CYS A 72 -11.25 11.63 1.13
N VAL A 73 -9.98 11.21 1.26
CA VAL A 73 -8.87 12.05 1.72
C VAL A 73 -8.53 13.16 0.73
N SER A 74 -8.82 13.02 -0.58
CA SER A 74 -8.58 14.09 -1.56
C SER A 74 -9.45 15.31 -1.27
N HIS A 75 -10.71 15.08 -0.88
CA HIS A 75 -11.64 16.14 -0.50
C HIS A 75 -11.19 16.86 0.78
N ASP A 76 -10.83 16.09 1.82
CA ASP A 76 -10.43 16.67 3.12
C ASP A 76 -9.11 17.45 3.03
N LEU A 77 -8.18 17.02 2.17
CA LEU A 77 -6.91 17.71 1.92
C LEU A 77 -6.97 18.75 0.78
N LYS A 78 -8.12 18.91 0.11
CA LYS A 78 -8.30 19.77 -1.09
C LYS A 78 -7.27 19.51 -2.19
N LEU A 79 -6.85 18.25 -2.33
CA LEU A 79 -5.88 17.83 -3.34
C LEU A 79 -6.60 17.41 -4.62
N THR A 80 -5.94 17.62 -5.76
CA THR A 80 -6.41 17.03 -7.01
C THR A 80 -6.31 15.50 -6.90
N PRO A 81 -7.22 14.73 -7.54
CA PRO A 81 -7.17 13.29 -7.50
C PRO A 81 -5.80 12.71 -7.93
N SER A 82 -5.16 13.31 -8.93
CA SER A 82 -3.81 12.93 -9.38
C SER A 82 -2.77 13.13 -8.28
N SER A 83 -2.79 14.27 -7.58
CA SER A 83 -1.87 14.53 -6.46
C SER A 83 -2.11 13.59 -5.27
N THR A 84 -3.35 13.14 -5.05
CA THR A 84 -3.65 12.12 -4.03
C THR A 84 -3.05 10.76 -4.40
N MET A 85 -3.10 10.35 -5.67
CA MET A 85 -2.44 9.11 -6.13
C MET A 85 -0.92 9.21 -5.93
N GLU A 86 -0.32 10.35 -6.28
CA GLU A 86 1.11 10.60 -6.07
C GLU A 86 1.49 10.52 -4.60
N LEU A 87 0.68 11.11 -3.72
CA LEU A 87 0.88 11.02 -2.27
C LEU A 87 0.84 9.57 -1.80
N PHE A 88 -0.12 8.76 -2.27
CA PHE A 88 -0.20 7.34 -1.92
C PHE A 88 1.03 6.56 -2.42
N CYS A 89 1.53 6.86 -3.61
CA CYS A 89 2.80 6.30 -4.09
C CYS A 89 3.97 6.68 -3.17
N VAL A 90 4.11 7.95 -2.79
CA VAL A 90 5.19 8.41 -1.91
C VAL A 90 5.11 7.76 -0.53
N LEU A 91 3.91 7.68 0.06
CA LEU A 91 3.68 6.99 1.32
C LEU A 91 3.99 5.49 1.23
N GLY A 92 3.60 4.85 0.13
CA GLY A 92 3.91 3.45 -0.15
C GLY A 92 5.42 3.21 -0.26
N MET A 93 6.13 4.03 -1.04
CA MET A 93 7.59 3.96 -1.15
C MET A 93 8.28 4.15 0.21
N ALA A 94 7.85 5.15 0.99
CA ALA A 94 8.40 5.42 2.32
C ALA A 94 8.19 4.24 3.28
N ALA A 95 6.98 3.67 3.30
CA ALA A 95 6.68 2.49 4.12
C ALA A 95 7.49 1.26 3.70
N SER A 96 7.65 1.02 2.39
CA SER A 96 8.48 -0.07 1.87
C SER A 96 9.95 0.11 2.23
N ILE A 97 10.52 1.31 2.05
CA ILE A 97 11.92 1.60 2.41
C ILE A 97 12.13 1.40 3.91
N ALA A 98 11.22 1.91 4.74
CA ALA A 98 11.32 1.77 6.18
C ALA A 98 11.25 0.30 6.63
N ASN A 99 10.39 -0.52 6.01
CA ASN A 99 10.30 -1.96 6.27
C ASN A 99 11.55 -2.74 5.83
N ILE A 100 12.22 -2.29 4.76
CA ILE A 100 13.48 -2.87 4.28
C ILE A 100 14.64 -2.46 5.22
N ALA A 101 14.69 -1.20 5.63
CA ALA A 101 15.77 -0.65 6.45
C ALA A 101 15.71 -1.10 7.92
N SER A 102 14.53 -1.41 8.45
CA SER A 102 14.32 -1.74 9.86
C SER A 102 13.58 -3.06 10.05
N GLU A 103 14.33 -4.11 10.36
CA GLU A 103 13.78 -5.42 10.73
C GLU A 103 12.85 -5.32 11.95
N LYS A 104 13.20 -4.46 12.93
CA LYS A 104 12.37 -4.24 14.13
C LYS A 104 11.00 -3.68 13.76
N MET A 105 10.95 -2.74 12.81
CA MET A 105 9.69 -2.17 12.36
C MET A 105 8.85 -3.21 11.62
N ARG A 106 9.48 -4.02 10.76
CA ARG A 106 8.80 -5.13 10.07
C ARG A 106 8.22 -6.16 11.03
N ILE A 107 8.94 -6.54 12.09
CA ILE A 107 8.45 -7.56 13.03
C ILE A 107 7.38 -7.00 13.97
N THR A 108 7.58 -5.79 14.53
CA THR A 108 6.66 -5.22 15.52
C THR A 108 5.41 -4.62 14.88
N TRP A 109 5.55 -3.93 13.74
CA TRP A 109 4.48 -3.19 13.07
C TRP A 109 4.09 -3.81 11.72
N GLY A 110 4.63 -4.98 11.38
CA GLY A 110 4.47 -5.61 10.06
C GLY A 110 3.03 -5.76 9.61
N PHE A 111 2.13 -6.14 10.52
CA PHE A 111 0.70 -6.25 10.26
C PHE A 111 0.15 -4.91 9.73
N PHE A 112 0.40 -3.82 10.46
CA PHE A 112 -0.09 -2.50 10.12
C PHE A 112 0.60 -1.93 8.87
N THR A 113 1.90 -2.12 8.71
CA THR A 113 2.63 -1.58 7.55
C THR A 113 2.26 -2.29 6.26
N HIS A 114 2.06 -3.61 6.27
CA HIS A 114 1.59 -4.35 5.08
C HIS A 114 0.11 -4.09 4.79
N ALA A 115 -0.72 -3.93 5.83
CA ALA A 115 -2.11 -3.52 5.65
C ALA A 115 -2.20 -2.13 5.00
N LEU A 116 -1.35 -1.18 5.44
CA LEU A 116 -1.26 0.14 4.84
C LEU A 116 -0.81 0.06 3.37
N LEU A 117 0.27 -0.66 3.07
CA LEU A 117 0.76 -0.85 1.69
C LEU A 117 -0.31 -1.44 0.78
N TRP A 118 -1.02 -2.47 1.26
CA TRP A 118 -2.12 -3.10 0.53
C TRP A 118 -3.28 -2.13 0.31
N LEU A 119 -3.71 -1.37 1.32
CA LEU A 119 -4.79 -0.39 1.20
C LEU A 119 -4.45 0.75 0.23
N LEU A 120 -3.21 1.25 0.27
CA LEU A 120 -2.73 2.28 -0.66
C LEU A 120 -2.74 1.76 -2.10
N TYR A 121 -2.23 0.54 -2.33
CA TYR A 121 -2.21 -0.07 -3.66
C TYR A 121 -3.62 -0.35 -4.17
N LEU A 122 -4.50 -0.91 -3.33
CA LEU A 122 -5.91 -1.18 -3.65
C LEU A 122 -6.65 0.12 -4.03
N SER A 123 -6.41 1.20 -3.29
CA SER A 123 -7.03 2.50 -3.59
C SER A 123 -6.65 3.00 -4.98
N ILE A 124 -5.36 2.89 -5.35
CA ILE A 124 -4.86 3.27 -6.68
C ILE A 124 -5.44 2.33 -7.76
N PHE A 125 -5.41 1.02 -7.50
CA PHE A 125 -5.91 -0.02 -8.40
C PHE A 125 -7.38 0.22 -8.77
N ASN A 126 -8.26 0.50 -7.80
CA ASN A 126 -9.69 0.67 -8.06
C ASN A 126 -9.99 1.84 -9.02
N ILE A 127 -9.17 2.88 -9.03
CA ILE A 127 -9.31 4.03 -9.94
C ILE A 127 -8.70 3.72 -11.32
N GLY A 128 -7.59 2.99 -11.35
CA GLY A 128 -6.87 2.65 -12.57
C GLY A 128 -7.38 1.40 -13.31
N ASN A 129 -8.29 0.63 -12.69
CA ASN A 129 -8.77 -0.67 -13.17
C ASN A 129 -9.36 -0.61 -14.59
N GLU A 130 -9.98 0.51 -15.00
CA GLU A 130 -10.66 0.56 -16.29
C GLU A 130 -9.72 0.52 -17.51
N VAL A 131 -8.43 0.86 -17.38
CA VAL A 131 -7.56 0.99 -18.58
C VAL A 131 -6.13 0.47 -18.39
N PHE A 132 -5.53 0.58 -17.20
CA PHE A 132 -4.08 0.37 -17.05
C PHE A 132 -3.64 -0.49 -15.85
N LEU A 133 -4.47 -0.63 -14.82
CA LEU A 133 -4.12 -1.36 -13.60
C LEU A 133 -4.80 -2.73 -13.47
N SER A 134 -5.44 -3.25 -14.52
CA SER A 134 -6.18 -4.54 -14.47
C SER A 134 -5.37 -5.75 -14.93
N PHE A 135 -4.04 -5.67 -14.90
CA PHE A 135 -3.21 -6.79 -15.36
C PHE A 135 -3.08 -7.86 -14.27
N GLN A 136 -2.77 -9.09 -14.70
CA GLN A 136 -2.66 -10.24 -13.79
C GLN A 136 -1.62 -10.03 -12.68
N TRP A 137 -0.55 -9.28 -12.95
CA TRP A 137 0.47 -8.98 -11.95
C TRP A 137 -0.02 -8.02 -10.87
N ASP A 138 -0.92 -7.09 -11.20
CA ASP A 138 -1.52 -6.16 -10.22
C ASP A 138 -2.46 -6.91 -9.27
N ILE A 139 -3.27 -7.81 -9.83
CA ILE A 139 -4.15 -8.70 -9.06
C ILE A 139 -3.32 -9.61 -8.15
N LEU A 140 -2.26 -10.22 -8.69
CA LEU A 140 -1.35 -11.07 -7.91
C LEU A 140 -0.72 -10.28 -6.74
N LEU A 141 -0.28 -9.05 -6.98
CA LEU A 141 0.29 -8.21 -5.93
C LEU A 141 -0.74 -7.90 -4.83
N LEU A 142 -2.01 -7.67 -5.19
CA LEU A 142 -3.09 -7.49 -4.23
C LEU A 142 -3.40 -8.75 -3.42
N GLU A 143 -3.44 -9.92 -4.07
CA GLU A 143 -3.68 -11.21 -3.41
C GLU A 143 -2.54 -11.56 -2.44
N VAL A 144 -1.31 -11.49 -2.92
CA VAL A 144 -0.11 -11.77 -2.11
C VAL A 144 0.06 -10.71 -1.02
N GLY A 145 -0.24 -9.46 -1.33
CA GLY A 145 -0.27 -8.34 -0.39
C GLY A 145 -1.23 -8.60 0.76
N PHE A 146 -2.46 -9.00 0.46
CA PHE A 146 -3.46 -9.36 1.46
C PHE A 146 -2.99 -10.52 2.35
N LEU A 147 -2.47 -11.59 1.75
CA LEU A 147 -1.93 -12.74 2.50
C LEU A 147 -0.76 -12.35 3.41
N SER A 148 0.10 -11.43 2.97
CA SER A 148 1.25 -10.97 3.74
C SER A 148 0.89 -10.31 5.07
N ILE A 149 -0.31 -9.70 5.17
CA ILE A 149 -0.82 -9.10 6.41
C ILE A 149 -0.93 -10.16 7.51
N PHE A 150 -1.50 -11.33 7.18
CA PHE A 150 -1.64 -12.44 8.11
C PHE A 150 -0.31 -13.08 8.44
N ILE A 151 0.58 -13.24 7.46
CA ILE A 151 1.94 -13.77 7.69
C ILE A 151 2.69 -12.93 8.74
N ASN A 152 2.58 -11.60 8.65
CA ASN A 152 3.17 -10.69 9.65
C ASN A 152 2.52 -10.82 11.04
N ALA A 153 1.21 -11.06 11.12
CA ALA A 153 0.52 -11.28 12.40
C ALA A 153 1.08 -12.50 13.15
N PHE A 154 1.37 -13.59 12.44
CA PHE A 154 1.93 -14.80 13.04
C PHE A 154 3.43 -14.67 13.35
N GLN A 155 4.19 -13.93 12.54
CA GLN A 155 5.63 -13.71 12.78
C GLN A 155 5.89 -12.91 14.08
N GLY A 156 5.07 -11.88 14.34
CA GLY A 156 5.19 -11.07 15.55
C GLY A 156 5.08 -11.88 16.84
N GLN A 157 4.18 -12.88 16.86
CA GLN A 157 3.97 -13.77 18.01
C GLN A 157 5.15 -14.74 18.24
N TYR A 158 5.75 -15.24 17.17
CA TYR A 158 6.86 -16.18 17.28
C TYR A 158 8.13 -15.50 17.82
N SER A 159 8.37 -14.24 17.42
CA SER A 159 9.51 -13.46 17.91
C SER A 159 9.34 -13.04 19.37
N THR A 160 8.14 -12.66 19.82
CA THR A 160 7.91 -12.28 21.23
C THR A 160 8.01 -13.48 22.16
N ASN A 161 7.46 -14.63 21.78
CA ASN A 161 7.53 -15.84 22.61
C ASN A 161 8.98 -16.32 22.82
N ASN A 162 9.83 -16.26 21.80
CA ASN A 162 11.25 -16.63 21.94
C ASN A 162 12.09 -15.61 22.75
N SER A 163 11.59 -14.39 22.97
CA SER A 163 12.25 -13.39 23.82
C SER A 163 11.85 -13.45 25.30
N ILE A 164 10.86 -14.27 25.67
CA ILE A 164 10.43 -14.48 27.06
C ILE A 164 11.19 -15.65 27.73
N PHE A 165 11.80 -16.52 26.91
CA PHE A 165 12.56 -17.70 27.38
C PHE A 165 14.08 -17.45 27.54
N PHE A 166 14.54 -16.21 27.49
CA PHE A 166 15.92 -15.77 27.79
C PHE A 166 15.88 -14.54 28.68
#